data_AF-A0A1I1Q6A8-F1
#
_entry.id   AF-A0A1I1Q6A8-F1
#
_cell.length_a   1.000
_cell.length_b   1.000
_cell.length_c   1.000
_cell.angle_alpha   90.00
_cell.angle_beta   90.00
_cell.angle_gamma   90.00
#
_symmetry.space_group_name_H-M   'P 1'
#
loop_
_entity.id
_entity.type
_entity.pdbx_description
1 polymer ?
#
loop_
_entity_poly.entity_id
_entity_poly.type
_entity_poly.pdbx_seq_one_letter_code
_entity_poly.pdbx_strand_id
1 'polypeptide(L)'
;MDPDSLLGPAAPGPEDPLGFWAACHRRMLENIATLERLAGHLRHTGVDDQAAAAADRVRRYFNEAAPRHHADEEEDLFPRLRSACPGDRALHAELDDLAGGHGELDRAWATLEPALAAIAEGHEAILEPAEYVATVRDHVAREDEVVAPRLRAALTADDLRAAGTAMAARRGLAPPV
;
A
#
# COMPACT_ATOMS: atom_id res chain seq x y z
N MET A 1 -4.39 20.29 30.70
CA MET A 1 -3.63 19.83 29.53
C MET A 1 -3.62 18.33 29.61
N ASP A 2 -4.36 17.66 28.73
CA ASP A 2 -4.40 16.19 28.70
C ASP A 2 -3.05 15.64 28.22
N PRO A 3 -2.45 14.70 28.95
CA PRO A 3 -1.16 14.10 28.58
C PRO A 3 -1.24 13.24 27.31
N ASP A 4 -2.45 12.92 26.82
CA ASP A 4 -2.67 12.22 25.55
C ASP A 4 -2.47 13.10 24.31
N SER A 5 -2.33 14.42 24.47
CA SER A 5 -2.14 15.37 23.37
C SER A 5 -0.74 15.35 22.73
N LEU A 6 0.16 14.45 23.18
CA LEU A 6 1.53 14.29 22.66
C LEU A 6 1.67 13.17 21.62
N LEU A 7 0.63 12.36 21.45
CA LEU A 7 0.52 11.43 20.33
C LEU A 7 -0.28 12.15 19.26
N GLY A 8 0.26 12.25 18.04
CA GLY A 8 -0.54 12.70 16.89
C GLY A 8 -1.83 11.87 16.78
N PRO A 9 -2.82 12.32 15.99
CA PRO A 9 -4.06 11.57 15.84
C PRO A 9 -3.75 10.11 15.52
N ALA A 10 -4.47 9.19 16.20
CA ALA A 10 -4.35 7.76 15.93
C ALA A 10 -4.51 7.52 14.43
N ALA A 11 -3.72 6.60 13.87
CA ALA A 11 -3.85 6.25 12.46
C ALA A 11 -5.31 5.84 12.18
N PRO A 12 -5.93 6.32 11.09
CA PRO A 12 -7.32 6.01 10.79
C PRO A 12 -7.53 4.50 10.74
N GLY A 13 -8.57 4.00 11.40
CA GLY A 13 -8.98 2.60 11.33
C GLY A 13 -10.08 2.36 10.30
N PRO A 14 -10.58 1.13 10.20
CA PRO A 14 -11.63 0.75 9.24
C PRO A 14 -12.94 1.53 9.38
N GLU A 15 -13.17 2.25 10.48
CA GLU A 15 -14.26 3.20 10.69
C GLU A 15 -14.17 4.45 9.79
N ASP A 16 -12.96 4.80 9.35
CA ASP A 16 -12.69 5.75 8.27
C ASP A 16 -11.96 5.01 7.14
N PRO A 17 -12.68 4.25 6.29
CA PRO A 17 -12.07 3.37 5.30
C PRO A 17 -11.19 4.12 4.29
N LEU A 18 -11.57 5.33 3.88
CA LEU A 18 -10.77 6.12 2.94
C LEU A 18 -9.55 6.73 3.62
N GLY A 19 -9.66 7.16 4.88
CA GLY A 19 -8.51 7.57 5.68
C GLY A 19 -7.54 6.42 5.95
N PHE A 20 -8.07 5.22 6.22
CA PHE A 20 -7.27 4.02 6.44
C PHE A 20 -6.56 3.57 5.17
N TRP A 21 -7.25 3.58 4.04
CA TRP A 21 -6.69 3.34 2.70
C TRP A 21 -5.58 4.36 2.37
N ALA A 22 -5.80 5.67 2.57
CA ALA A 22 -4.77 6.68 2.37
C ALA A 22 -3.59 6.55 3.36
N ALA A 23 -3.81 6.03 4.57
CA ALA A 23 -2.73 5.71 5.51
C ALA A 23 -1.89 4.53 5.03
N CYS A 24 -2.48 3.55 4.34
CA CYS A 24 -1.74 2.49 3.66
C CYS A 24 -0.82 3.04 2.58
N HIS A 25 -1.26 4.01 1.75
CA HIS A 25 -0.39 4.66 0.76
C HIS A 25 0.83 5.32 1.39
N ARG A 26 0.63 6.11 2.45
CA ARG A 26 1.75 6.76 3.17
C ARG A 26 2.75 5.72 3.66
N ARG A 27 2.27 4.63 4.27
CA ARG A 27 3.14 3.56 4.77
C ARG A 27 3.82 2.78 3.64
N MET A 28 3.17 2.62 2.49
CA MET A 28 3.78 2.04 1.30
C MET A 28 4.94 2.90 0.83
N LEU A 29 4.74 4.21 0.68
CA LEU A 29 5.77 5.16 0.25
C LEU A 29 6.95 5.26 1.25
N GLU A 30 6.68 5.13 2.55
CA GLU A 30 7.73 5.04 3.58
C GLU A 30 8.62 3.79 3.41
N ASN A 31 8.01 2.64 3.09
CA ASN A 31 8.74 1.41 2.81
C ASN A 31 9.51 1.50 1.49
N ILE A 32 8.94 2.13 0.45
CA ILE A 32 9.64 2.42 -0.81
C ILE A 32 10.87 3.31 -0.56
N ALA A 33 10.74 4.37 0.23
CA ALA A 33 11.87 5.23 0.57
C ALA A 33 12.94 4.48 1.38
N THR A 34 12.52 3.51 2.20
CA THR A 34 13.44 2.63 2.94
C THR A 34 14.18 1.69 2.01
N LEU A 35 13.49 1.08 1.03
CA LEU A 35 14.07 0.21 0.02
C LEU A 35 15.12 0.94 -0.84
N GLU A 36 14.82 2.18 -1.26
CA GLU A 36 15.74 3.02 -2.02
C GLU A 36 17.02 3.35 -1.22
N ARG A 37 16.87 3.72 0.07
CA ARG A 37 18.01 3.96 0.96
C ARG A 37 18.83 2.69 1.22
N LEU A 38 18.17 1.54 1.37
CA LEU A 38 18.82 0.25 1.57
C LEU A 38 19.75 -0.08 0.40
N ALA A 39 19.30 0.08 -0.85
CA ALA A 39 20.16 -0.14 -2.01
C ALA A 39 21.41 0.77 -2.00
N GLY A 40 21.27 2.03 -1.55
CA GLY A 40 22.41 2.93 -1.34
C GLY A 40 23.36 2.46 -0.25
N HIS A 41 22.82 2.03 0.89
CA HIS A 41 23.59 1.52 2.03
C HIS A 41 24.42 0.30 1.65
N LEU A 42 23.82 -0.67 0.95
CA LEU A 42 24.50 -1.90 0.51
C LEU A 42 25.73 -1.61 -0.36
N ARG A 43 25.66 -0.60 -1.25
CA ARG A 43 26.81 -0.23 -2.11
C ARG A 43 27.97 0.40 -1.34
N HIS A 44 27.70 1.09 -0.23
CA HIS A 44 28.71 1.85 0.51
C HIS A 44 29.24 1.12 1.74
N THR A 45 28.39 0.36 2.41
CA THR A 45 28.66 -0.27 3.70
C THR A 45 28.63 -1.80 3.62
N GLY A 46 27.88 -2.37 2.67
CA GLY A 46 27.63 -3.82 2.61
C GLY A 46 26.48 -4.23 3.55
N VAL A 47 26.37 -5.54 3.79
CA VAL A 47 25.33 -6.08 4.69
C VAL A 47 25.78 -5.97 6.15
N ASP A 48 25.01 -5.22 6.94
CA ASP A 48 25.13 -5.10 8.39
C ASP A 48 23.76 -5.26 9.07
N ASP A 49 23.72 -5.17 10.41
CA ASP A 49 22.49 -5.32 11.20
C ASP A 49 21.39 -4.31 10.79
N GLN A 50 21.78 -3.12 10.32
CA GLN A 50 20.83 -2.09 9.88
C GLN A 50 20.21 -2.47 8.54
N ALA A 51 21.02 -2.95 7.59
CA ALA A 51 20.56 -3.48 6.31
C ALA A 51 19.64 -4.68 6.49
N ALA A 52 20.02 -5.65 7.33
CA ALA A 52 19.22 -6.83 7.61
C ALA A 52 17.84 -6.46 8.19
N ALA A 53 17.82 -5.57 9.19
CA ALA A 53 16.57 -5.11 9.81
C ALA A 53 15.70 -4.29 8.85
N ALA A 54 16.30 -3.49 7.95
CA ALA A 54 15.57 -2.74 6.94
C ALA A 54 14.94 -3.69 5.90
N ALA A 55 15.69 -4.69 5.44
CA ALA A 55 15.20 -5.68 4.49
C ALA A 55 14.01 -6.48 5.07
N ASP A 56 14.10 -6.97 6.31
CA ASP A 56 13.00 -7.68 6.98
C ASP A 56 11.73 -6.82 7.09
N ARG A 57 11.88 -5.55 7.48
CA ARG A 57 10.74 -4.62 7.58
C ARG A 57 10.05 -4.39 6.24
N VAL A 58 10.82 -4.12 5.19
CA VAL A 58 10.28 -3.90 3.83
C VAL A 58 9.59 -5.17 3.34
N ARG A 59 10.20 -6.34 3.55
CA ARG A 59 9.61 -7.63 3.16
C ARG A 59 8.27 -7.88 3.82
N ARG A 60 8.18 -7.74 5.14
CA ARG A 60 6.91 -7.93 5.87
C ARG A 60 5.80 -7.05 5.32
N TYR A 61 6.12 -5.80 4.98
CA TYR A 61 5.13 -4.89 4.42
C TYR A 61 4.61 -5.38 3.06
N PHE A 62 5.49 -5.63 2.11
CA PHE A 62 5.07 -6.01 0.75
C PHE A 62 4.58 -7.46 0.62
N ASN A 63 5.00 -8.37 1.51
CA ASN A 63 4.50 -9.75 1.51
C ASN A 63 3.11 -9.88 2.14
N GLU A 64 2.72 -8.96 3.03
CA GLU A 64 1.48 -9.11 3.79
C GLU A 64 0.51 -7.94 3.60
N ALA A 65 0.99 -6.70 3.76
CA ALA A 65 0.14 -5.52 3.77
C ALA A 65 -0.26 -5.06 2.36
N ALA A 66 0.66 -5.10 1.40
CA ALA A 66 0.38 -4.68 0.02
C ALA A 66 -0.70 -5.56 -0.66
N PRO A 67 -0.66 -6.91 -0.59
CA PRO A 67 -1.72 -7.74 -1.18
C PRO A 67 -3.10 -7.49 -0.57
N ARG A 68 -3.16 -7.23 0.75
CA ARG A 68 -4.42 -6.86 1.41
C ARG A 68 -4.94 -5.50 0.97
N HIS A 69 -4.05 -4.57 0.67
CA HIS A 69 -4.41 -3.25 0.16
C HIS A 69 -4.98 -3.33 -1.26
N HIS A 70 -4.31 -4.05 -2.17
CA HIS A 70 -4.86 -4.30 -3.52
C HIS A 70 -6.22 -5.01 -3.44
N ALA A 71 -6.39 -5.97 -2.53
CA ALA A 71 -7.68 -6.63 -2.30
C ALA A 71 -8.77 -5.67 -1.78
N ASP A 72 -8.43 -4.69 -0.92
CA ASP A 72 -9.39 -3.66 -0.51
C ASP A 72 -9.90 -2.84 -1.72
N GLU A 73 -9.03 -2.61 -2.70
CA GLU A 73 -9.37 -1.86 -3.90
C GLU A 73 -10.20 -2.70 -4.88
N GLU A 74 -9.67 -3.85 -5.27
CA GLU A 74 -10.24 -4.67 -6.34
C GLU A 74 -11.56 -5.33 -5.95
N GLU A 75 -11.72 -5.73 -4.69
CA GLU A 75 -12.91 -6.45 -4.22
C GLU A 75 -13.99 -5.51 -3.66
N ASP A 76 -13.62 -4.33 -3.16
CA ASP A 76 -14.56 -3.40 -2.50
C ASP A 76 -14.60 -2.02 -3.14
N LEU A 77 -13.51 -1.26 -3.11
CA LEU A 77 -13.57 0.16 -3.46
C LEU A 77 -13.85 0.38 -4.95
N PHE A 78 -13.16 -0.32 -5.84
CA PHE A 78 -13.31 -0.17 -7.29
C PHE A 78 -14.69 -0.65 -7.77
N PRO A 79 -15.22 -1.83 -7.38
CA PRO A 79 -16.57 -2.26 -7.76
C PRO A 79 -17.67 -1.30 -7.29
N ARG A 80 -17.54 -0.75 -6.07
CA ARG A 80 -18.48 0.25 -5.54
C ARG A 80 -18.41 1.55 -6.33
N LEU A 81 -17.21 2.01 -6.64
CA LEU A 81 -17.02 3.23 -7.43
C LEU A 81 -17.60 3.11 -8.84
N ARG A 82 -17.39 1.96 -9.51
CA ARG A 82 -18.03 1.67 -10.81
C ARG A 82 -19.55 1.70 -10.72
N SER A 83 -20.10 1.11 -9.67
CA SER A 83 -21.55 1.06 -9.45
C SER A 83 -22.13 2.45 -9.18
N ALA A 84 -21.40 3.30 -8.48
CA ALA A 84 -21.78 4.69 -8.22
C ALA A 84 -21.63 5.60 -9.46
N CYS A 85 -20.75 5.25 -10.40
CA CYS A 85 -20.44 6.03 -11.60
C CYS A 85 -20.65 5.26 -12.92
N PRO A 86 -21.82 4.64 -13.17
CA PRO A 86 -21.99 3.63 -14.24
C PRO A 86 -21.77 4.16 -15.67
N GLY A 87 -21.85 5.46 -15.89
CA GLY A 87 -21.64 6.11 -17.18
C GLY A 87 -20.21 6.60 -17.44
N ASP A 88 -19.34 6.57 -16.43
CA ASP A 88 -17.98 7.12 -16.53
C ASP A 88 -17.01 6.08 -17.10
N ARG A 89 -16.99 5.97 -18.43
CA ARG A 89 -16.11 5.03 -19.13
C ARG A 89 -14.62 5.31 -18.91
N ALA A 90 -14.26 6.58 -18.73
CA ALA A 90 -12.87 6.96 -18.51
C ALA A 90 -12.40 6.49 -17.13
N LEU A 91 -13.24 6.67 -16.10
CA LEU A 91 -12.98 6.11 -14.79
C LEU A 91 -12.90 4.59 -14.82
N HIS A 92 -13.81 3.91 -15.52
CA HIS A 92 -13.78 2.45 -15.60
C HIS A 92 -12.48 1.94 -16.23
N ALA A 93 -12.02 2.58 -17.30
CA ALA A 93 -10.74 2.25 -17.92
C ALA A 93 -9.55 2.50 -16.96
N GLU A 94 -9.55 3.62 -16.23
CA GLU A 94 -8.51 3.90 -15.23
C GLU A 94 -8.48 2.83 -14.13
N LEU A 95 -9.64 2.39 -13.64
CA LEU A 95 -9.72 1.34 -12.63
C LEU A 95 -9.27 -0.02 -13.18
N ASP A 96 -9.50 -0.31 -14.46
CA ASP A 96 -9.00 -1.52 -15.12
C ASP A 96 -7.46 -1.47 -15.25
N ASP A 97 -6.91 -0.32 -15.62
CA ASP A 97 -5.46 -0.11 -15.76
C ASP A 97 -4.75 -0.21 -14.40
N LEU A 98 -5.31 0.37 -13.33
CA LEU A 98 -4.77 0.27 -11.98
C LEU A 98 -4.79 -1.18 -11.47
N ALA A 99 -5.92 -1.89 -11.61
CA ALA A 99 -5.99 -3.30 -11.23
C ALA A 99 -5.01 -4.17 -12.05
N GLY A 100 -4.81 -3.87 -13.33
CA GLY A 100 -3.75 -4.49 -14.15
C GLY A 100 -2.35 -4.21 -13.61
N GLY A 101 -2.11 -2.98 -13.16
CA GLY A 101 -0.87 -2.53 -12.52
C GLY A 101 -0.51 -3.31 -11.27
N HIS A 102 -1.47 -3.70 -10.44
CA HIS A 102 -1.21 -4.53 -9.25
C HIS A 102 -0.54 -5.85 -9.58
N GLY A 103 -1.00 -6.54 -10.63
CA GLY A 103 -0.38 -7.79 -11.09
C GLY A 103 1.05 -7.60 -11.63
N GLU A 104 1.36 -6.43 -12.18
CA GLU A 104 2.72 -6.07 -12.58
C GLU A 104 3.62 -5.78 -11.38
N LEU A 105 3.10 -5.03 -10.39
CA LEU A 105 3.79 -4.75 -9.13
C LEU A 105 4.11 -6.04 -8.36
N ASP A 106 3.16 -6.98 -8.28
CA ASP A 106 3.37 -8.28 -7.60
C ASP A 106 4.46 -9.10 -8.28
N ARG A 107 4.48 -9.13 -9.63
CA ARG A 107 5.54 -9.81 -10.38
C ARG A 107 6.89 -9.14 -10.17
N ALA A 108 6.96 -7.81 -10.22
CA ALA A 108 8.18 -7.07 -9.98
C ALA A 108 8.70 -7.30 -8.55
N TRP A 109 7.82 -7.28 -7.56
CA TRP A 109 8.17 -7.57 -6.17
C TRP A 109 8.75 -8.99 -6.01
N ALA A 110 8.16 -10.00 -6.65
CA ALA A 110 8.65 -11.38 -6.61
C ALA A 110 10.10 -11.53 -7.14
N THR A 111 10.59 -10.59 -7.97
CA THR A 111 12.00 -10.56 -8.40
C THR A 111 12.95 -9.98 -7.36
N LEU A 112 12.47 -9.07 -6.51
CA LEU A 112 13.28 -8.39 -5.49
C LEU A 112 13.28 -9.13 -4.15
N GLU A 113 12.18 -9.80 -3.82
CA GLU A 113 11.96 -10.47 -2.54
C GLU A 113 13.10 -11.43 -2.15
N PRO A 114 13.63 -12.29 -3.06
CA PRO A 114 14.70 -13.22 -2.69
C PRO A 114 16.01 -12.53 -2.29
N ALA A 115 16.37 -11.43 -2.94
CA ALA A 115 17.56 -10.65 -2.57
C ALA A 115 17.39 -10.01 -1.19
N LEU A 116 16.21 -9.43 -0.93
CA LEU A 116 15.88 -8.89 0.38
C LEU A 116 15.86 -9.99 1.45
N ALA A 117 15.44 -11.21 1.12
CA ALA A 117 15.45 -12.33 2.04
C ALA A 117 16.88 -12.70 2.46
N ALA A 118 17.79 -12.80 1.50
CA ALA A 118 19.20 -13.04 1.77
C ALA A 118 19.82 -11.93 2.65
N ILE A 119 19.55 -10.67 2.34
CA ILE A 119 20.04 -9.52 3.12
C ILE A 119 19.49 -9.56 4.56
N ALA A 120 18.22 -9.90 4.73
CA ALA A 120 17.60 -10.05 6.06
C ALA A 120 18.26 -11.14 6.92
N GLU A 121 18.87 -12.15 6.28
CA GLU A 121 19.63 -13.22 6.94
C GLU A 121 21.12 -12.87 7.12
N GLY A 122 21.55 -11.67 6.70
CA GLY A 122 22.95 -11.24 6.80
C GLY A 122 23.83 -11.69 5.62
N HIS A 123 23.23 -12.18 4.54
CA HIS A 123 23.96 -12.59 3.34
C HIS A 123 24.03 -11.45 2.32
N GLU A 124 25.20 -11.30 1.68
CA GLU A 124 25.39 -10.39 0.56
C GLU A 124 24.48 -10.76 -0.63
N ALA A 125 23.79 -9.77 -1.19
CA ALA A 125 22.96 -9.92 -2.38
C ALA A 125 22.93 -8.62 -3.19
N ILE A 126 22.73 -8.75 -4.49
CA ILE A 126 22.53 -7.59 -5.38
C ILE A 126 21.06 -7.19 -5.32
N LEU A 127 20.81 -5.91 -5.01
CA LEU A 127 19.49 -5.34 -4.91
C LEU A 127 19.38 -4.13 -5.85
N GLU A 128 18.54 -4.24 -6.88
CA GLU A 128 18.33 -3.20 -7.90
C GLU A 128 16.85 -2.78 -7.92
N PRO A 129 16.37 -1.99 -6.94
CA PRO A 129 14.95 -1.74 -6.76
C PRO A 129 14.44 -0.51 -7.53
N ALA A 130 15.28 0.16 -8.33
CA ALA A 130 14.99 1.48 -8.88
C ALA A 130 13.71 1.53 -9.73
N GLU A 131 13.49 0.51 -10.57
CA GLU A 131 12.29 0.40 -11.40
C GLU A 131 11.05 0.21 -10.52
N TYR A 132 11.08 -0.76 -9.60
CA TYR A 132 9.97 -1.01 -8.67
C TYR A 132 9.62 0.22 -7.81
N VAL A 133 10.64 0.94 -7.32
CA VAL A 133 10.48 2.19 -6.57
C VAL A 133 9.74 3.24 -7.40
N ALA A 134 10.08 3.40 -8.67
CA ALA A 134 9.41 4.34 -9.56
C ALA A 134 7.96 3.91 -9.84
N THR A 135 7.75 2.64 -10.21
CA THR A 135 6.42 2.12 -10.55
C THR A 135 5.44 2.24 -9.37
N VAL A 136 5.86 1.89 -8.15
CA VAL A 136 4.98 2.03 -6.96
C VAL A 136 4.65 3.50 -6.68
N ARG A 137 5.61 4.42 -6.83
CA ARG A 137 5.36 5.86 -6.63
C ARG A 137 4.33 6.39 -7.63
N ASP A 138 4.49 6.04 -8.91
CA ASP A 138 3.57 6.46 -9.96
C ASP A 138 2.18 5.85 -9.79
N HIS A 139 2.12 4.58 -9.38
CA HIS A 139 0.86 3.89 -9.09
C HIS A 139 0.07 4.56 -7.96
N VAL A 140 0.71 4.74 -6.80
CA VAL A 140 0.09 5.41 -5.64
C VAL A 140 -0.33 6.84 -5.97
N ALA A 141 0.48 7.57 -6.74
CA ALA A 141 0.13 8.93 -7.17
C ALA A 141 -1.14 8.95 -8.04
N ARG A 142 -1.28 8.00 -8.99
CA ARG A 142 -2.51 7.89 -9.80
C ARG A 142 -3.74 7.60 -8.94
N GLU A 143 -3.63 6.70 -7.98
CA GLU A 143 -4.73 6.39 -7.07
C GLU A 143 -5.13 7.61 -6.23
N ASP A 144 -4.16 8.30 -5.64
CA ASP A 144 -4.40 9.48 -4.80
C ASP A 144 -4.97 10.66 -5.59
N GLU A 145 -4.51 10.89 -6.82
CA GLU A 145 -4.90 12.03 -7.64
C GLU A 145 -6.19 11.79 -8.42
N VAL A 146 -6.42 10.56 -8.88
CA VAL A 146 -7.53 10.22 -9.78
C VAL A 146 -8.64 9.51 -9.04
N VAL A 147 -8.34 8.46 -8.27
CA VAL A 147 -9.36 7.59 -7.67
C VAL A 147 -9.88 8.18 -6.37
N ALA A 148 -9.01 8.67 -5.49
CA ALA A 148 -9.40 9.14 -4.16
C ALA A 148 -10.45 10.28 -4.19
N PRO A 149 -10.36 11.30 -5.07
CA PRO A 149 -11.40 12.33 -5.15
C PRO A 149 -12.75 11.77 -5.59
N ARG A 150 -12.74 10.76 -6.47
CA ARG A 150 -13.97 10.12 -6.99
C ARG A 150 -14.62 9.23 -5.95
N LEU A 151 -13.83 8.47 -5.19
CA LEU A 151 -14.32 7.71 -4.02
C LEU A 151 -15.04 8.63 -3.03
N ARG A 152 -14.41 9.76 -2.66
CA ARG A 152 -14.99 10.74 -1.73
C ARG A 152 -16.28 11.39 -2.26
N ALA A 153 -16.36 11.60 -3.57
CA ALA A 153 -17.52 12.26 -4.18
C ALA A 153 -18.69 11.30 -4.43
N ALA A 154 -18.42 10.03 -4.73
CA ALA A 154 -19.42 9.09 -5.22
C ALA A 154 -19.92 8.09 -4.17
N LEU A 155 -19.08 7.67 -3.21
CA LEU A 155 -19.47 6.63 -2.24
C LEU A 155 -20.34 7.20 -1.12
N THR A 156 -21.44 6.50 -0.84
CA THR A 156 -22.34 6.85 0.26
C THR A 156 -21.78 6.39 1.60
N ALA A 157 -22.35 6.88 2.70
CA ALA A 157 -21.99 6.40 4.03
C ALA A 157 -22.20 4.87 4.17
N ASP A 158 -23.18 4.30 3.48
CA ASP A 158 -23.48 2.86 3.52
C ASP A 158 -22.42 2.06 2.76
N ASP A 159 -21.97 2.58 1.60
CA ASP A 159 -20.86 1.99 0.85
C ASP A 159 -19.57 1.98 1.68
N LEU A 160 -19.27 3.09 2.35
CA LEU A 160 -18.08 3.23 3.19
C LEU A 160 -18.13 2.29 4.40
N ARG A 161 -19.28 2.16 5.09
CA ARG A 161 -19.41 1.20 6.21
C ARG A 161 -19.22 -0.25 5.75
N ALA A 162 -19.77 -0.60 4.59
CA ALA A 162 -19.60 -1.94 4.04
C ALA A 162 -18.13 -2.22 3.64
N ALA A 163 -17.47 -1.27 2.97
CA ALA A 163 -16.05 -1.38 2.64
C ALA A 163 -15.18 -1.49 3.91
N GLY A 164 -15.40 -0.62 4.91
CA GLY A 164 -14.69 -0.67 6.19
C GLY A 164 -14.86 -2.01 6.92
N THR A 165 -16.06 -2.59 6.88
CA THR A 165 -16.31 -3.93 7.44
C THR A 165 -15.48 -5.01 6.74
N ALA A 166 -15.42 -4.99 5.41
CA ALA A 166 -14.61 -5.93 4.65
C ALA A 166 -13.11 -5.73 4.89
N MET A 167 -12.63 -4.49 4.90
CA MET A 167 -11.24 -4.12 5.20
C MET A 167 -10.82 -4.60 6.61
N ALA A 168 -11.71 -4.49 7.60
CA ALA A 168 -11.49 -5.02 8.95
C ALA A 168 -11.40 -6.55 8.95
N ALA A 169 -12.35 -7.22 8.27
CA ALA A 169 -12.40 -8.68 8.19
C ALA A 169 -11.13 -9.28 7.55
N ARG A 170 -10.61 -8.69 6.45
CA ARG A 170 -9.33 -9.12 5.83
C ARG A 170 -8.12 -9.08 6.78
N ARG A 171 -8.23 -8.28 7.84
CA ARG A 171 -7.18 -8.07 8.83
C ARG A 171 -7.49 -8.74 10.17
N GLY A 172 -8.58 -9.50 10.27
CA GLY A 172 -9.01 -10.14 11.52
C GLY A 172 -9.42 -9.16 12.62
N LEU A 173 -9.80 -7.94 12.25
CA LEU A 173 -10.24 -6.90 13.18
C LEU A 173 -11.75 -7.01 13.44
N ALA A 174 -12.20 -6.48 14.57
CA ALA A 174 -13.62 -6.30 14.82
C ALA A 174 -14.23 -5.35 13.77
N PRO A 175 -15.50 -5.56 13.37
CA PRO A 175 -16.16 -4.64 12.46
C PRO A 175 -16.23 -3.23 13.06
N PRO A 176 -16.12 -2.18 12.24
CA PRO A 176 -16.28 -0.81 12.72
C PRO A 176 -17.69 -0.60 13.28
N VAL A 177 -17.79 0.16 14.38
CA VAL A 177 -19.04 0.47 15.09
C VAL A 177 -19.69 1.72 14.52
#